data_AF-A0A0D7B9A9-F1
#
_entry.id   AF-A0A0D7B9A9-F1
#
_cell.length_a   1.000
_cell.length_b   1.000
_cell.length_c   1.000
_cell.angle_alpha   90.00
_cell.angle_beta   90.00
_cell.angle_gamma   90.00
#
_symmetry.space_group_name_H-M   'P 1'
#
loop_
_entity.id
_entity.type
_entity.pdbx_description
1 polymer ?
#
loop_
_entity_poly.entity_id
_entity_poly.type
_entity_poly.pdbx_seq_one_letter_code
_entity_poly.pdbx_strand_id
1 'polypeptide(L)'
;MSRAAPIPIPMSPRVPRVPITMDSKTAHRILNAHPFVAGYLLTKRQGRMLAEFICTDDELKKCGPNLATAANLAFTRANRGQCCLALRFDEEEPPVLGTFWVRSVVPSFDGEKPNPKIPPLDVEKAFPGLDFGEVKTLCLRWPAQFDEPDWLRPRMVTVVQMIKNKNEAQRIAAEQRCDAL
;
A
#
# COMPACT_ATOMS: atom_id res chain seq x y z
N MET A 1 24.71 0.03 -25.20
CA MET A 1 23.68 -0.92 -24.71
C MET A 1 22.35 -0.20 -24.69
N SER A 2 21.42 -0.58 -25.57
CA SER A 2 20.15 0.12 -25.78
C SER A 2 19.15 -0.25 -24.68
N ARG A 3 18.69 0.72 -23.89
CA ARG A 3 17.63 0.51 -22.90
C ARG A 3 16.28 0.50 -23.63
N ALA A 4 15.59 -0.63 -23.59
CA ALA A 4 14.28 -0.80 -24.22
C ALA A 4 13.29 0.27 -23.75
N ALA A 5 12.54 0.85 -24.69
CA ALA A 5 11.48 1.81 -24.39
C ALA A 5 10.31 1.12 -23.66
N PRO A 6 9.58 1.83 -22.77
CA PRO A 6 8.47 1.23 -22.03
C PRO A 6 7.30 0.90 -22.96
N ILE A 7 6.75 -0.30 -22.78
CA ILE A 7 5.54 -0.77 -23.47
C ILE A 7 4.33 0.02 -22.95
N PRO A 8 3.45 0.58 -23.80
CA PRO A 8 2.23 1.25 -23.35
C PRO A 8 1.26 0.23 -22.76
N ILE A 9 0.86 0.42 -21.51
CA ILE A 9 -0.19 -0.38 -20.87
C ILE A 9 -1.55 0.21 -21.30
N PRO A 10 -2.48 -0.60 -21.85
CA PRO A 10 -3.79 -0.09 -22.22
C PRO A 10 -4.56 0.36 -20.97
N MET A 11 -5.10 1.59 -21.04
CA MET A 11 -5.95 2.13 -19.97
C MET A 11 -7.18 1.23 -19.78
N SER A 12 -7.35 0.74 -18.55
CA SER A 12 -8.49 -0.09 -18.13
C SER A 12 -9.82 0.67 -18.31
N PRO A 13 -10.91 -0.01 -18.75
CA PRO A 13 -12.18 0.65 -19.02
C PRO A 13 -12.76 1.28 -17.74
N ARG A 14 -13.31 2.49 -17.91
CA ARG A 14 -13.96 3.27 -16.84
C ARG A 14 -14.93 2.40 -16.04
N VAL A 15 -14.70 2.30 -14.73
CA VAL A 15 -15.57 1.59 -13.78
C VAL A 15 -17.01 2.13 -13.93
N PRO A 16 -18.04 1.28 -14.05
CA PRO A 16 -19.43 1.72 -14.11
C PRO A 16 -19.80 2.42 -12.80
N ARG A 17 -20.35 3.64 -12.88
CA ARG A 17 -20.94 4.33 -11.73
C ARG A 17 -22.35 3.76 -11.49
N VAL A 18 -22.43 2.68 -10.72
CA VAL A 18 -23.72 2.23 -10.15
C VAL A 18 -24.13 3.25 -9.09
N PRO A 19 -25.39 3.74 -9.05
CA PRO A 19 -25.89 4.52 -7.92
C PRO A 19 -26.00 3.58 -6.72
N ILE A 20 -25.12 3.75 -5.75
CA ILE A 20 -25.12 2.93 -4.53
C ILE A 20 -26.13 3.55 -3.58
N THR A 21 -27.30 2.95 -3.41
CA THR A 21 -28.10 3.15 -2.20
C THR A 21 -27.36 2.49 -1.04
N MET A 22 -26.44 3.22 -0.42
CA MET A 22 -25.69 2.79 0.75
C MET A 22 -26.56 3.02 1.99
N ASP A 23 -26.79 1.97 2.80
CA ASP A 23 -27.49 2.13 4.07
C ASP A 23 -26.70 3.05 5.03
N SER A 24 -27.42 3.79 5.86
CA SER A 24 -26.87 4.79 6.79
C SER A 24 -25.77 4.22 7.70
N LYS A 25 -25.92 2.96 8.14
CA LYS A 25 -24.93 2.28 8.98
C LYS A 25 -23.62 2.05 8.23
N THR A 26 -23.68 1.64 6.98
CA THR A 26 -22.51 1.46 6.13
C THR A 26 -21.83 2.80 5.80
N ALA A 27 -22.62 3.84 5.53
CA ALA A 27 -22.11 5.19 5.31
C ALA A 27 -21.33 5.68 6.54
N HIS A 28 -21.92 5.54 7.72
CA HIS A 28 -21.30 5.95 8.99
C HIS A 28 -20.01 5.18 9.27
N ARG A 29 -19.98 3.87 9.02
CA ARG A 29 -18.76 3.05 9.15
C ARG A 29 -17.64 3.52 8.22
N ILE A 30 -17.96 3.85 6.98
CA ILE A 30 -16.95 4.32 6.02
C ILE A 30 -16.43 5.69 6.42
N LEU A 31 -17.29 6.61 6.87
CA LEU A 31 -16.88 7.95 7.30
C LEU A 31 -15.97 7.92 8.54
N ASN A 32 -16.26 7.05 9.50
CA ASN A 32 -15.48 6.94 10.73
C ASN A 32 -14.26 6.03 10.62
N ALA A 33 -13.98 5.49 9.44
CA ALA A 33 -12.83 4.62 9.26
C ALA A 33 -11.51 5.39 9.36
N HIS A 34 -10.52 4.73 9.97
CA HIS A 34 -9.18 5.26 10.15
C HIS A 34 -8.22 4.62 9.14
N PRO A 35 -7.39 5.42 8.43
CA PRO A 35 -6.39 4.88 7.53
C PRO A 35 -5.18 4.32 8.28
N PHE A 36 -4.64 3.20 7.78
CA PHE A 36 -3.39 2.59 8.19
C PHE A 36 -2.53 2.32 6.96
N VAL A 37 -1.21 2.40 7.11
CA VAL A 37 -0.24 2.01 6.06
C VAL A 37 0.32 0.63 6.37
N ALA A 38 0.39 -0.22 5.36
CA ALA A 38 0.96 -1.55 5.43
C ALA A 38 2.09 -1.68 4.41
N GLY A 39 3.20 -2.30 4.82
CA GLY A 39 4.39 -2.31 4.00
C GLY A 39 5.56 -3.07 4.63
N TYR A 40 6.74 -2.71 4.15
CA TYR A 40 7.99 -3.38 4.45
C TYR A 40 8.89 -2.46 5.27
N LEU A 41 9.38 -2.99 6.38
CA LEU A 41 10.36 -2.31 7.22
C LEU A 41 11.76 -2.64 6.72
N LEU A 42 12.45 -1.61 6.22
CA LEU A 42 13.81 -1.67 5.75
C LEU A 42 14.77 -1.08 6.80
N THR A 43 15.84 -1.82 7.10
CA THR A 43 17.00 -1.31 7.81
C THR A 43 17.64 -0.14 7.06
N LYS A 44 18.52 0.62 7.71
CA LYS A 44 19.28 1.71 7.05
C LYS A 44 20.02 1.24 5.79
N ARG A 45 20.62 0.04 5.84
CA ARG A 45 21.35 -0.55 4.70
C ARG A 45 20.40 -0.92 3.57
N GLN A 46 19.30 -1.62 3.87
CA GLN A 46 18.27 -1.98 2.89
C GLN A 46 17.64 -0.74 2.25
N GLY A 47 17.33 0.29 3.03
CA GLY A 47 16.83 1.58 2.52
C GLY A 47 17.83 2.27 1.60
N ARG A 48 19.13 2.14 1.88
CA ARG A 48 20.21 2.65 1.00
C ARG A 48 20.25 1.89 -0.31
N MET A 49 20.23 0.56 -0.26
CA MET A 49 20.23 -0.29 -1.46
C MET A 49 19.00 -0.01 -2.33
N LEU A 50 17.81 0.17 -1.72
CA LEU A 50 16.61 0.59 -2.43
C LEU A 50 16.83 1.93 -3.15
N ALA A 51 17.29 2.95 -2.42
CA ALA A 51 17.51 4.28 -2.99
C ALA A 51 18.55 4.26 -4.10
N GLU A 52 19.69 3.59 -3.93
CA GLU A 52 20.74 3.47 -4.95
C GLU A 52 20.26 2.74 -6.21
N PHE A 53 19.29 1.83 -6.08
CA PHE A 53 18.72 1.12 -7.23
C PHE A 53 17.72 1.95 -8.04
N ILE A 54 16.92 2.80 -7.40
CA ILE A 54 15.83 3.55 -8.06
C ILE A 54 16.19 5.00 -8.40
N CYS A 55 17.11 5.59 -7.64
CA CYS A 55 17.51 6.98 -7.79
C CYS A 55 18.66 7.14 -8.77
N THR A 56 18.76 8.33 -9.34
CA THR A 56 19.96 8.84 -10.02
C THR A 56 20.95 9.40 -9.00
N ASP A 57 22.22 9.50 -9.38
CA ASP A 57 23.28 10.08 -8.53
C ASP A 57 22.94 11.52 -8.06
N ASP A 58 22.29 12.30 -8.93
CA ASP A 58 21.88 13.67 -8.60
C ASP A 58 20.73 13.72 -7.58
N GLU A 59 19.77 12.78 -7.67
CA GLU A 59 18.69 12.65 -6.68
C GLU A 59 19.25 12.26 -5.30
N LEU A 60 20.22 11.34 -5.27
CA LEU A 60 20.90 10.94 -4.03
C LEU A 60 21.70 12.10 -3.42
N LYS A 61 22.46 12.85 -4.22
CA LYS A 61 23.22 14.02 -3.75
C LYS A 61 22.32 15.11 -3.18
N LYS A 62 21.17 15.38 -3.81
CA LYS A 62 20.23 16.42 -3.37
C LYS A 62 19.53 16.10 -2.05
N CYS A 63 19.27 14.83 -1.76
CA CYS A 63 18.50 14.41 -0.59
C CYS A 63 19.34 14.17 0.67
N GLY A 64 20.66 14.24 0.56
CA GLY A 64 21.57 14.00 1.69
C GLY A 64 21.36 12.63 2.35
N PRO A 65 21.40 12.51 3.69
CA PRO A 65 21.29 11.22 4.37
C PRO A 65 19.85 10.66 4.40
N ASN A 66 18.84 11.39 3.90
CA ASN A 66 17.44 10.96 3.96
C ASN A 66 17.06 10.13 2.73
N LEU A 67 17.30 8.82 2.83
CA LEU A 67 17.09 7.85 1.76
C LEU A 67 15.60 7.65 1.42
N ALA A 68 14.70 7.84 2.38
CA ALA A 68 13.26 7.75 2.14
C ALA A 68 12.76 8.89 1.24
N THR A 69 13.29 10.11 1.45
CA THR A 69 12.98 11.26 0.59
C THR A 69 13.50 11.05 -0.83
N ALA A 70 14.73 10.55 -0.99
CA ALA A 70 15.28 10.24 -2.31
C ALA A 70 14.41 9.20 -3.04
N ALA A 71 14.03 8.12 -2.35
CA ALA A 71 13.16 7.09 -2.90
C ALA A 71 11.80 7.64 -3.35
N ASN A 72 11.18 8.55 -2.58
CA ASN A 72 9.93 9.20 -2.94
C ASN A 72 10.05 10.06 -4.21
N LEU A 73 11.15 10.80 -4.38
CA LEU A 73 11.39 11.56 -5.60
C LEU A 73 11.50 10.64 -6.81
N ALA A 74 12.25 9.54 -6.69
CA ALA A 74 12.38 8.56 -7.74
C ALA A 74 11.06 7.88 -8.09
N PHE A 75 10.24 7.52 -7.10
CA PHE A 75 8.89 6.96 -7.33
C PHE A 75 7.97 7.95 -8.03
N THR A 76 8.00 9.22 -7.62
CA THR A 76 7.23 10.30 -8.24
C THR A 76 7.64 10.48 -9.70
N ARG A 77 8.94 10.57 -9.99
CA ARG A 77 9.48 10.67 -11.35
C ARG A 77 9.07 9.47 -12.21
N ALA A 78 9.09 8.27 -11.64
CA ALA A 78 8.70 7.04 -12.32
C ALA A 78 7.17 6.82 -12.38
N ASN A 79 6.37 7.77 -11.87
CA ASN A 79 4.92 7.66 -11.72
C ASN A 79 4.49 6.33 -11.06
N ARG A 80 5.25 5.88 -10.06
CA ARG A 80 4.93 4.71 -9.26
C ARG A 80 4.06 5.17 -8.10
N GLY A 81 2.90 4.54 -7.92
CA GLY A 81 2.01 4.73 -6.76
C GLY A 81 2.58 4.10 -5.48
N GLN A 82 3.86 4.34 -5.19
CA GLN A 82 4.61 3.80 -4.06
C GLN A 82 5.24 4.96 -3.28
N CYS A 83 5.40 4.79 -1.97
CA CYS A 83 6.08 5.78 -1.14
C CYS A 83 6.87 5.13 0.00
N CYS A 84 7.84 5.86 0.52
CA CYS A 84 8.67 5.51 1.66
C CYS A 84 8.49 6.55 2.76
N LEU A 85 8.48 6.09 4.01
CA LEU A 85 8.48 6.93 5.20
C LEU A 85 9.81 6.73 5.95
N ALA A 86 10.40 7.82 6.44
CA ALA A 86 11.51 7.73 7.39
C ALA A 86 10.91 7.48 8.78
N LEU A 87 11.29 6.37 9.42
CA LEU A 87 10.80 6.01 10.75
C LEU A 87 11.96 5.78 11.70
N ARG A 88 11.79 6.20 12.95
CA ARG A 88 12.71 5.90 14.05
C ARG A 88 12.11 4.77 14.87
N PHE A 89 12.87 3.71 15.08
CA PHE A 89 12.49 2.56 15.89
C PHE A 89 13.22 2.66 17.22
N ASP A 90 12.53 3.13 18.24
CA ASP A 90 13.09 3.30 19.59
C ASP A 90 13.16 2.00 20.40
N GLU A 91 12.55 0.92 19.90
CA GLU A 91 12.57 -0.42 20.52
C GLU A 91 13.87 -1.21 20.23
N GLU A 92 14.71 -0.73 19.32
CA GLU A 92 16.04 -1.29 19.05
C GLU A 92 17.10 -0.44 19.77
N GLU A 93 18.06 -1.05 20.48
CA GLU A 93 19.19 -0.35 21.11
C GLU A 93 20.48 -0.54 20.29
N PRO A 94 21.07 0.51 19.68
CA PRO A 94 20.61 1.90 19.66
C PRO A 94 19.43 2.14 18.68
N PRO A 95 18.61 3.18 18.89
CA PRO A 95 17.47 3.48 18.02
C PRO A 95 17.86 3.57 16.56
N VAL A 96 17.20 2.77 15.72
CA VAL A 96 17.54 2.67 14.30
C VAL A 96 16.62 3.58 13.50
N LEU A 97 17.23 4.45 12.69
CA LEU A 97 16.53 5.16 11.62
C LEU A 97 16.36 4.19 10.44
N GLY A 98 15.12 3.75 10.22
CA GLY A 98 14.74 2.84 9.15
C GLY A 98 13.98 3.55 8.03
N THR A 99 13.74 2.80 6.95
CA THR A 99 12.87 3.21 5.85
C THR A 99 11.67 2.27 5.80
N PHE A 100 10.47 2.81 5.92
CA PHE A 100 9.25 2.04 5.76
C PHE A 100 8.70 2.22 4.36
N TRP A 101 8.79 1.18 3.54
CA TRP A 101 8.28 1.19 2.18
C TRP A 101 6.81 0.77 2.18
N VAL A 102 5.94 1.74 1.91
CA VAL A 102 4.49 1.58 1.90
C VAL A 102 4.08 0.85 0.63
N ARG A 103 3.37 -0.26 0.82
CA ARG A 103 2.78 -1.04 -0.27
C ARG A 103 1.30 -0.72 -0.47
N SER A 104 0.56 -0.55 0.62
CA SER A 104 -0.89 -0.37 0.58
C SER A 104 -1.37 0.47 1.75
N VAL A 105 -2.53 1.08 1.55
CA VAL A 105 -3.35 1.67 2.61
C VAL A 105 -4.45 0.69 2.98
N VAL A 106 -4.69 0.50 4.26
CA VAL A 106 -5.68 -0.41 4.83
C VAL A 106 -6.61 0.38 5.73
N PRO A 107 -7.93 0.32 5.52
CA PRO A 107 -8.88 0.96 6.42
C PRO A 107 -9.13 0.12 7.68
N SER A 108 -9.35 0.79 8.80
CA SER A 108 -9.94 0.23 10.00
C SER A 108 -11.30 0.86 10.24
N PHE A 109 -12.35 0.04 10.41
CA PHE A 109 -13.72 0.52 10.60
C PHE A 109 -14.11 0.70 12.06
N ASP A 110 -13.34 0.14 12.98
CA ASP A 110 -13.50 0.25 14.44
C ASP A 110 -12.43 1.17 15.07
N GLY A 111 -11.46 1.65 14.28
CA GLY A 111 -10.36 2.48 14.75
C GLY A 111 -9.16 1.69 15.27
N GLU A 112 -9.33 0.38 15.47
CA GLU A 112 -8.28 -0.53 15.92
C GLU A 112 -7.30 -0.86 14.80
N LYS A 113 -6.06 -1.18 15.18
CA LYS A 113 -5.00 -1.49 14.21
C LYS A 113 -5.36 -2.78 13.46
N PRO A 114 -5.57 -2.72 12.12
CA PRO A 114 -5.89 -3.92 11.37
C PRO A 114 -4.63 -4.79 11.26
N ASN A 115 -4.82 -6.11 11.19
CA ASN A 115 -3.75 -7.09 10.98
C ASN A 115 -3.83 -7.71 9.57
N PRO A 116 -3.52 -6.94 8.51
CA PRO A 116 -3.55 -7.48 7.15
C PRO A 116 -2.44 -8.53 6.97
N LYS A 117 -2.72 -9.59 6.21
CA LYS A 117 -1.67 -10.51 5.74
C LYS A 117 -0.84 -9.80 4.67
N ILE A 118 0.36 -9.35 5.05
CA ILE A 118 1.33 -8.76 4.12
C ILE A 118 2.23 -9.89 3.63
N PRO A 119 2.23 -10.22 2.33
CA PRO A 119 3.10 -11.29 1.86
C PRO A 119 4.56 -10.81 1.91
N PRO A 120 5.52 -11.71 2.16
CA PRO A 120 6.94 -11.39 2.14
C PRO A 120 7.35 -10.67 0.87
N LEU A 121 8.36 -9.81 0.98
CA LEU A 121 8.93 -9.16 -0.20
C LEU A 121 9.75 -10.18 -0.98
N ASP A 122 9.33 -10.48 -2.21
CA ASP A 122 10.14 -11.24 -3.16
C ASP A 122 11.20 -10.30 -3.75
N VAL A 123 12.36 -10.29 -3.09
CA VAL A 123 13.45 -9.36 -3.38
C VAL A 123 14.06 -9.64 -4.75
N GLU A 124 14.34 -10.89 -5.09
CA GLU A 124 14.94 -11.26 -6.39
C GLU A 124 14.05 -10.81 -7.55
N LYS A 125 12.74 -10.92 -7.39
CA LYS A 125 11.77 -10.47 -8.40
C LYS A 125 11.63 -8.95 -8.44
N ALA A 126 11.58 -8.29 -7.29
CA ALA A 126 11.38 -6.83 -7.22
C ALA A 126 12.65 -6.05 -7.60
N PHE A 127 13.82 -6.58 -7.22
CA PHE A 127 15.13 -5.95 -7.27
C PHE A 127 16.21 -6.99 -7.64
N PRO A 128 16.27 -7.43 -8.90
CA PRO A 128 17.21 -8.46 -9.32
C PRO A 128 18.66 -8.01 -9.05
N GLY A 129 19.42 -8.86 -8.36
CA GLY A 129 20.82 -8.60 -7.99
C GLY A 129 21.01 -7.81 -6.69
N LEU A 130 19.92 -7.42 -6.01
CA LEU A 130 20.01 -6.89 -4.65
C LEU A 130 19.69 -7.98 -3.62
N ASP A 131 20.54 -8.08 -2.60
CA ASP A 131 20.30 -8.96 -1.45
C ASP A 131 19.86 -8.12 -0.25
N PHE A 132 18.54 -8.09 -0.02
CA PHE A 132 17.98 -7.46 1.17
C PHE A 132 17.99 -8.41 2.38
N GLY A 133 18.17 -9.72 2.22
CA GLY A 133 17.89 -10.69 3.28
C GLY A 133 16.41 -10.66 3.72
N GLU A 134 16.14 -10.99 4.98
CA GLU A 134 14.78 -10.97 5.53
C GLU A 134 14.26 -9.54 5.73
N VAL A 135 13.06 -9.28 5.23
CA VAL A 135 12.39 -7.98 5.33
C VAL A 135 11.13 -8.12 6.17
N LYS A 136 11.13 -7.47 7.33
CA LYS A 136 9.98 -7.48 8.23
C LYS A 136 8.79 -6.75 7.58
N THR A 137 7.58 -7.25 7.82
CA THR A 137 6.35 -6.56 7.42
C THR A 137 5.75 -5.84 8.60
N LEU A 138 5.13 -4.70 8.36
CA LEU A 138 4.52 -3.92 9.43
C LEU A 138 3.27 -3.18 8.92
N CYS A 139 2.30 -3.05 9.80
CA CYS A 139 1.14 -2.16 9.65
C CYS A 139 1.30 -1.03 10.67
N LEU A 140 1.07 0.21 10.27
CA LEU A 140 1.20 1.40 11.12
C LEU A 140 0.01 2.32 10.92
N ARG A 141 -0.32 3.13 11.92
CA ARG A 141 -1.33 4.19 11.77
C ARG A 141 -0.85 5.16 10.67
N TRP A 142 -1.78 5.67 9.87
CA TRP A 142 -1.48 6.72 8.90
C TRP A 142 -0.83 7.92 9.59
N PRO A 143 0.28 8.47 9.08
CA PRO A 143 0.94 9.57 9.77
C PRO A 143 0.11 10.85 9.66
N ALA A 144 -0.08 11.54 10.79
CA ALA A 144 -0.97 12.69 10.90
C ALA A 144 -0.55 13.90 10.05
N GLN A 145 0.70 13.95 9.60
CA GLN A 145 1.24 15.03 8.77
C GLN A 145 0.89 14.87 7.29
N PHE A 146 0.34 13.73 6.88
CA PHE A 146 -0.09 13.51 5.50
C PHE A 146 -1.60 13.58 5.41
N ASP A 147 -2.08 14.29 4.39
CA ASP A 147 -3.48 14.22 4.00
C ASP A 147 -3.86 12.79 3.64
N GLU A 148 -5.07 12.40 4.01
CA GLU A 148 -5.62 11.13 3.58
C GLU A 148 -5.73 11.10 2.05
N PRO A 149 -5.36 10.00 1.37
CA PRO A 149 -5.50 9.92 -0.07
C PRO A 149 -6.97 10.01 -0.49
N ASP A 150 -7.28 10.93 -1.41
CA ASP A 150 -8.62 11.21 -1.92
C ASP A 150 -9.33 9.98 -2.52
N TRP A 151 -8.55 9.04 -3.09
CA TRP A 151 -9.03 7.79 -3.65
C TRP A 151 -9.43 6.74 -2.60
N LEU A 152 -9.03 6.89 -1.34
CA LEU A 152 -9.25 5.88 -0.31
C LEU A 152 -10.73 5.69 -0.03
N ARG A 153 -11.48 6.76 0.24
CA ARG A 153 -12.91 6.68 0.56
C ARG A 153 -13.74 6.08 -0.59
N PRO A 154 -13.59 6.52 -1.86
CA PRO A 154 -14.25 5.85 -2.99
C PRO A 154 -13.91 4.35 -3.11
N ARG A 155 -12.63 3.99 -2.87
CA ARG A 155 -12.20 2.59 -2.92
C ARG A 155 -12.83 1.75 -1.81
N MET A 156 -12.95 2.29 -0.61
CA MET A 156 -13.62 1.63 0.51
C MET A 156 -15.08 1.32 0.22
N VAL A 157 -15.81 2.29 -0.34
CA VAL A 157 -17.20 2.08 -0.78
C VAL A 157 -17.29 0.91 -1.76
N THR A 158 -16.38 0.87 -2.74
CA THR A 158 -16.33 -0.21 -3.73
C THR A 158 -16.10 -1.57 -3.08
N VAL A 159 -15.13 -1.67 -2.16
CA VAL A 159 -14.80 -2.92 -1.45
C VAL A 159 -15.99 -3.42 -0.63
N VAL A 160 -16.64 -2.54 0.13
CA VAL A 160 -17.83 -2.93 0.92
C VAL A 160 -18.94 -3.43 0.02
N GLN A 161 -19.17 -2.77 -1.12
CA GLN A 161 -20.18 -3.21 -2.08
C GLN A 161 -19.86 -4.58 -2.68
N MET A 162 -18.60 -4.83 -3.03
CA MET A 162 -18.15 -6.14 -3.52
C MET A 162 -18.37 -7.25 -2.49
N ILE A 163 -18.09 -6.98 -1.21
CA ILE A 163 -18.32 -7.94 -0.12
C ILE A 163 -19.81 -8.25 0.03
N LYS A 164 -20.67 -7.22 0.04
CA LYS A 164 -22.13 -7.40 0.11
C LYS A 164 -22.65 -8.24 -1.06
N ASN A 165 -22.24 -7.90 -2.28
CA ASN A 165 -22.63 -8.64 -3.48
C ASN A 165 -22.16 -10.10 -3.44
N LYS A 166 -20.94 -10.35 -2.94
CA LYS A 166 -20.42 -11.72 -2.78
C LYS A 166 -21.23 -12.53 -1.77
N ASN A 167 -21.54 -11.95 -0.62
CA ASN A 167 -22.34 -12.61 0.41
C ASN A 167 -23.74 -12.92 -0.10
N GLU A 168 -24.34 -12.00 -0.85
CA GLU A 168 -25.66 -12.19 -1.46
C GLU A 168 -25.65 -13.32 -2.50
N ALA A 169 -24.63 -13.35 -3.38
CA ALA A 169 -24.47 -14.43 -4.34
C ALA A 169 -24.30 -15.80 -3.65
N GLN A 170 -23.58 -15.86 -2.53
CA GLN A 170 -23.43 -17.07 -1.73
C GLN A 170 -24.74 -17.50 -1.06
N ARG A 171 -25.54 -16.54 -0.58
CA ARG A 171 -26.87 -16.79 0.01
C ARG A 171 -27.82 -17.41 -1.02
N ILE A 172 -27.94 -16.79 -2.20
CA ILE A 172 -28.77 -17.31 -3.30
C ILE A 172 -28.33 -18.71 -3.71
N ALA A 173 -27.02 -18.95 -3.85
CA ALA A 173 -26.49 -20.26 -4.19
C ALA A 173 -26.74 -21.32 -3.11
N ALA A 174 -26.85 -20.94 -1.84
CA ALA A 174 -27.20 -21.84 -0.74
C ALA A 174 -28.71 -22.15 -0.73
N GLU A 175 -29.56 -21.13 -0.92
CA GLU A 175 -31.03 -21.28 -1.01
C GLU A 175 -31.40 -22.21 -2.20
N GLN A 176 -30.81 -22.01 -3.38
CA GLN A 176 -31.02 -22.87 -4.55
C GLN A 176 -30.56 -24.32 -4.38
N ARG A 177 -29.60 -24.58 -3.48
CA ARG A 177 -29.17 -25.95 -3.14
C ARG A 177 -30.11 -26.64 -2.17
N CYS A 178 -30.77 -25.89 -1.30
CA CYS A 178 -31.77 -26.40 -0.37
C CYS A 178 -33.09 -26.75 -1.08
N ASP A 179 -33.47 -25.98 -2.11
CA ASP A 179 -34.70 -26.22 -2.89
C ASP A 179 -34.58 -27.38 -3.91
N ALA A 180 -33.36 -27.89 -4.13
CA ALA A 180 -33.06 -28.98 -5.06
C ALA A 180 -32.94 -30.37 -4.38
N LEU A 181 -33.20 -30.45 -3.07
CA LEU A 181 -33.22 -31.67 -2.24
C LEU A 181 -34.64 -31.97 -1.78
#